data_AF-A0A7Y2G2V0-F1
#
_entry.id   AF-A0A7Y2G2V0-F1
#
_cell.length_a   1.000
_cell.length_b   1.000
_cell.length_c   1.000
_cell.angle_alpha   90.00
_cell.angle_beta   90.00
_cell.angle_gamma   90.00
#
_symmetry.space_group_name_H-M   'P 1'
#
loop_
_entity.id
_entity.type
_entity.pdbx_description
1 polymer ?
#
loop_
_entity_poly.entity_id
_entity_poly.type
_entity_poly.pdbx_seq_one_letter_code
_entity_poly.pdbx_strand_id
1 'polypeptide(L)'
;MFLFAADLDSDLDLFAANGHVQPMIESVTDNIDFKQPPHLFENLGDGTFDDIVPKIGGDLAVPVAGRGASFGDVDNDGDIDILVAENNGPAYLFINESDRSGSFLRVNLRGKQSNYDGIDAEVTVTAGDARITRRVRTGGSFMSNSEKTVTFGVPVARIDSLVVRWPSGQIDRYAGIDSDQTVTLTEGDTSAIDNATRSR
;
A
#
# COMPACT_ATOMS: atom_id res chain seq x y z
N MET A 1 -8.22 -6.07 -6.59
CA MET A 1 -7.20 -6.67 -5.71
C MET A 1 -5.88 -5.93 -5.87
N PHE A 2 -5.10 -5.79 -4.81
CA PHE A 2 -3.76 -5.18 -4.82
C PHE A 2 -2.92 -5.68 -3.64
N LEU A 3 -1.59 -5.51 -3.75
CA LEU A 3 -0.65 -5.71 -2.66
C LEU A 3 -0.29 -4.38 -2.00
N PHE A 4 -0.17 -4.35 -0.68
CA PHE A 4 0.18 -3.15 0.12
C PHE A 4 0.81 -3.58 1.45
N ALA A 5 1.40 -2.65 2.23
CA ALA A 5 1.91 -2.98 3.57
C ALA A 5 0.82 -2.65 4.59
N ALA A 6 0.08 -3.65 5.07
CA ALA A 6 -1.04 -3.43 5.98
C ALA A 6 -0.57 -3.21 7.42
N ASP A 7 0.43 -3.97 7.87
CA ASP A 7 0.90 -3.98 9.27
C ASP A 7 2.35 -3.48 9.43
N LEU A 8 3.00 -3.13 8.31
CA LEU A 8 4.36 -2.59 8.23
C LEU A 8 5.46 -3.54 8.73
N ASP A 9 5.30 -4.86 8.55
CA ASP A 9 6.27 -5.88 8.98
C ASP A 9 7.44 -6.16 7.99
N SER A 10 7.52 -5.38 6.91
CA SER A 10 8.48 -5.45 5.77
C SER A 10 7.99 -6.18 4.54
N ASP A 11 6.91 -6.96 4.64
CA ASP A 11 6.35 -7.67 3.51
C ASP A 11 5.12 -6.92 2.91
N LEU A 12 4.37 -7.59 2.05
CA LEU A 12 3.17 -7.05 1.41
C LEU A 12 2.01 -8.02 1.58
N ASP A 13 0.93 -7.51 2.11
CA ASP A 13 -0.36 -8.14 2.27
C ASP A 13 -1.23 -7.97 1.02
N LEU A 14 -2.28 -8.79 0.93
CA LEU A 14 -3.18 -8.80 -0.22
C LEU A 14 -4.58 -8.36 0.17
N PHE A 15 -5.09 -7.32 -0.47
CA PHE A 15 -6.50 -6.93 -0.33
C PHE A 15 -7.29 -7.23 -1.60
N ALA A 16 -8.50 -7.76 -1.44
CA ALA A 16 -9.45 -7.97 -2.52
C ALA A 16 -10.85 -7.47 -2.15
N ALA A 17 -11.32 -6.43 -2.86
CA ALA A 17 -12.74 -6.09 -2.87
C ALA A 17 -13.54 -7.27 -3.42
N ASN A 18 -14.70 -7.52 -2.81
CA ASN A 18 -15.53 -8.68 -3.09
C ASN A 18 -16.99 -8.28 -3.33
N GLY A 19 -17.78 -9.23 -3.82
CA GLY A 19 -19.20 -9.07 -4.12
C GLY A 19 -19.56 -9.73 -5.44
N HIS A 20 -20.69 -10.41 -5.48
CA HIS A 20 -21.10 -11.19 -6.65
C HIS A 20 -21.45 -10.29 -7.84
N VAL A 21 -21.27 -10.79 -9.07
CA VAL A 21 -21.55 -10.02 -10.31
C VAL A 21 -23.03 -9.97 -10.66
N GLN A 22 -23.79 -11.00 -10.29
CA GLN A 22 -25.22 -11.13 -10.57
C GLN A 22 -26.06 -10.58 -9.43
N PRO A 23 -26.86 -9.51 -9.66
CA PRO A 23 -27.88 -9.10 -8.72
C PRO A 23 -28.90 -10.23 -8.52
N MET A 24 -29.35 -10.46 -7.28
CA MET A 24 -30.30 -11.53 -6.92
C MET A 24 -29.75 -12.96 -7.06
N ILE A 25 -28.43 -13.16 -6.93
CA ILE A 25 -27.84 -14.51 -6.91
C ILE A 25 -28.45 -15.41 -5.83
N GLU A 26 -28.93 -14.80 -4.74
CA GLU A 26 -29.64 -15.43 -3.63
C GLU A 26 -30.94 -16.11 -4.06
N SER A 27 -31.53 -15.70 -5.19
CA SER A 27 -32.77 -16.31 -5.72
C SER A 27 -32.53 -17.60 -6.50
N VAL A 28 -31.28 -17.89 -6.86
CA VAL A 28 -30.92 -19.03 -7.72
C VAL A 28 -29.90 -19.98 -7.09
N THR A 29 -29.12 -19.53 -6.10
CA THR A 29 -28.14 -20.36 -5.39
C THR A 29 -28.18 -20.08 -3.90
N ASP A 30 -28.36 -21.14 -3.10
CA ASP A 30 -28.32 -21.05 -1.64
C ASP A 30 -26.91 -20.72 -1.15
N ASN A 31 -26.81 -19.93 -0.07
CA ASN A 31 -25.55 -19.56 0.61
C ASN A 31 -24.57 -18.72 -0.23
N ILE A 32 -25.01 -18.09 -1.31
CA ILE A 32 -24.23 -17.09 -2.03
C ILE A 32 -24.98 -15.77 -2.00
N ASP A 33 -24.37 -14.76 -1.40
CA ASP A 33 -24.91 -13.42 -1.32
C ASP A 33 -24.31 -12.50 -2.39
N PHE A 34 -25.11 -11.55 -2.87
CA PHE A 34 -24.66 -10.52 -3.81
C PHE A 34 -23.63 -9.59 -3.17
N LYS A 35 -23.87 -9.21 -1.91
CA LYS A 35 -22.91 -8.47 -1.11
C LYS A 35 -22.05 -9.45 -0.35
N GLN A 36 -20.74 -9.27 -0.41
CA GLN A 36 -19.79 -10.15 0.28
C GLN A 36 -18.74 -9.29 0.97
N PRO A 37 -18.20 -9.72 2.13
CA PRO A 37 -17.12 -9.00 2.77
C PRO A 37 -15.90 -8.97 1.84
N PRO A 38 -15.14 -7.86 1.76
CA PRO A 38 -13.82 -7.89 1.19
C PRO A 38 -12.93 -8.91 1.91
N HIS A 39 -11.83 -9.30 1.27
CA HIS A 39 -10.78 -10.11 1.87
C HIS A 39 -9.54 -9.26 2.12
N LEU A 40 -8.93 -9.45 3.27
CA LEU A 40 -7.60 -8.97 3.63
C LEU A 40 -6.81 -10.19 4.04
N PHE A 41 -5.75 -10.47 3.29
CA PHE A 41 -4.89 -11.61 3.54
C PHE A 41 -3.54 -11.13 4.08
N GLU A 42 -3.23 -11.54 5.31
CA GLU A 42 -1.92 -11.36 5.94
C GLU A 42 -0.93 -12.31 5.28
N ASN A 43 0.23 -11.81 4.89
CA ASN A 43 1.32 -12.63 4.39
C ASN A 43 2.09 -13.24 5.57
N LEU A 44 2.33 -14.56 5.53
CA LEU A 44 2.99 -15.26 6.63
C LEU A 44 4.52 -15.39 6.44
N GLY A 45 5.09 -14.70 5.44
CA GLY A 45 6.52 -14.69 5.13
C GLY A 45 7.07 -15.97 4.48
N ASP A 46 6.27 -17.02 4.37
CA ASP A 46 6.64 -18.31 3.75
C ASP A 46 6.00 -18.52 2.36
N GLY A 47 5.41 -17.47 1.80
CA GLY A 47 4.67 -17.49 0.53
C GLY A 47 3.23 -17.97 0.66
N THR A 48 2.74 -18.18 1.89
CA THR A 48 1.34 -18.41 2.19
C THR A 48 0.67 -17.17 2.76
N PHE A 49 -0.66 -17.17 2.69
CA PHE A 49 -1.52 -16.04 3.04
C PHE A 49 -2.70 -16.54 3.86
N ASP A 50 -3.10 -15.78 4.88
CA ASP A 50 -4.24 -16.10 5.75
C ASP A 50 -5.32 -15.02 5.66
N ASP A 51 -6.57 -15.41 5.41
CA ASP A 51 -7.69 -14.46 5.39
C ASP A 51 -8.05 -14.06 6.82
N ILE A 52 -7.67 -12.83 7.18
CA ILE A 52 -7.81 -12.34 8.54
C ILE A 52 -9.16 -11.64 8.79
N VAL A 53 -9.94 -11.30 7.75
CA VAL A 53 -11.22 -10.60 7.91
C VAL A 53 -12.20 -11.34 8.84
N PRO A 54 -12.38 -12.68 8.74
CA PRO A 54 -13.22 -13.42 9.68
C PRO A 54 -12.74 -13.37 11.13
N LYS A 55 -11.43 -13.14 11.36
CA LYS A 55 -10.80 -13.12 12.68
C LYS A 55 -10.86 -11.72 13.30
N ILE A 56 -10.53 -10.68 12.53
CA ILE A 56 -10.50 -9.29 13.00
C ILE A 56 -11.91 -8.67 13.06
N GLY A 57 -12.83 -9.14 12.22
CA GLY A 57 -14.20 -8.63 12.19
C GLY A 57 -14.28 -7.15 11.78
N GLY A 58 -15.09 -6.39 12.52
CA GLY A 58 -15.23 -4.94 12.31
C GLY A 58 -15.90 -4.55 11.00
N ASP A 59 -15.63 -3.34 10.54
CA ASP A 59 -16.27 -2.76 9.35
C ASP A 59 -15.84 -3.48 8.06
N LEU A 60 -14.64 -4.08 8.02
CA LEU A 60 -14.19 -4.91 6.90
C LEU A 60 -14.98 -6.22 6.76
N ALA A 61 -15.58 -6.72 7.84
CA ALA A 61 -16.43 -7.91 7.78
C ALA A 61 -17.87 -7.61 7.29
N VAL A 62 -18.23 -6.33 7.09
CA VAL A 62 -19.54 -5.93 6.60
C VAL A 62 -19.65 -6.23 5.09
N PRO A 63 -20.63 -7.04 4.64
CA PRO A 63 -20.78 -7.35 3.23
C PRO A 63 -21.13 -6.13 2.36
N VAL A 64 -20.40 -5.95 1.26
CA VAL A 64 -20.65 -4.90 0.27
C VAL A 64 -20.63 -5.47 -1.15
N ALA A 65 -21.25 -4.80 -2.11
CA ALA A 65 -21.11 -5.13 -3.54
C ALA A 65 -19.87 -4.43 -4.13
N GLY A 66 -18.69 -4.66 -3.54
CA GLY A 66 -17.43 -4.02 -3.91
C GLY A 66 -17.04 -4.28 -5.38
N ARG A 67 -16.43 -3.28 -6.02
CA ARG A 67 -15.90 -3.37 -7.40
C ARG A 67 -14.53 -2.75 -7.52
N GLY A 68 -14.45 -1.46 -7.21
CA GLY A 68 -13.20 -0.70 -7.20
C GLY A 68 -12.57 -0.73 -5.83
N ALA A 69 -11.24 -0.68 -5.79
CA ALA A 69 -10.50 -0.50 -4.56
C ALA A 69 -9.15 0.16 -4.82
N SER A 70 -8.74 1.01 -3.89
CA SER A 70 -7.44 1.70 -3.87
C SER A 70 -6.95 1.82 -2.44
N PHE A 71 -5.65 2.07 -2.28
CA PHE A 71 -5.04 2.34 -0.99
C PHE A 71 -4.26 3.65 -1.00
N GLY A 72 -4.02 4.18 0.19
CA GLY A 72 -3.16 5.33 0.46
C GLY A 72 -3.20 5.68 1.94
N ASP A 73 -2.23 6.44 2.42
CA ASP A 73 -2.21 6.96 3.80
C ASP A 73 -2.93 8.32 3.79
N VAL A 74 -4.24 8.29 4.08
CA VAL A 74 -5.16 9.41 3.85
C VAL A 74 -5.07 10.43 4.97
N ASP A 75 -4.85 10.00 6.20
CA ASP A 75 -4.71 10.87 7.37
C ASP A 75 -3.26 11.26 7.69
N ASN A 76 -2.27 10.67 6.99
CA ASN A 76 -0.83 10.95 7.07
C ASN A 76 -0.19 10.48 8.38
N ASP A 77 -0.67 9.38 8.94
CA ASP A 77 -0.12 8.80 10.15
C ASP A 77 0.95 7.71 9.87
N GLY A 78 1.04 7.25 8.62
CA GLY A 78 1.97 6.22 8.15
C GLY A 78 1.35 4.85 7.87
N ASP A 79 0.14 4.59 8.39
CA ASP A 79 -0.63 3.39 8.12
C ASP A 79 -1.37 3.51 6.79
N ILE A 80 -1.60 2.38 6.13
CA ILE A 80 -2.19 2.39 4.79
C ILE A 80 -3.68 2.10 4.86
N ASP A 81 -4.46 3.11 4.51
CA ASP A 81 -5.91 3.06 4.44
C ASP A 81 -6.41 2.44 3.13
N ILE A 82 -7.66 2.01 3.14
CA ILE A 82 -8.31 1.36 2.01
C ILE A 82 -9.59 2.09 1.65
N LEU A 83 -9.73 2.44 0.36
CA LEU A 83 -10.98 2.92 -0.20
C LEU A 83 -11.61 1.84 -1.08
N VAL A 84 -12.88 1.51 -0.85
CA VAL A 84 -13.68 0.58 -1.66
C VAL A 84 -14.85 1.32 -2.30
N ALA A 85 -15.02 1.14 -3.60
CA ALA A 85 -16.19 1.62 -4.33
C ALA A 85 -17.21 0.47 -4.48
N GLU A 86 -18.43 0.68 -3.98
CA GLU A 86 -19.54 -0.26 -4.13
C GLU A 86 -20.31 -0.02 -5.44
N ASN A 87 -20.70 -1.10 -6.10
CA ASN A 87 -21.54 -1.02 -7.29
C ASN A 87 -22.93 -0.45 -6.93
N ASN A 88 -23.29 0.69 -7.52
CA ASN A 88 -24.56 1.38 -7.24
C ASN A 88 -24.78 1.69 -5.74
N GLY A 89 -23.69 1.94 -5.01
CA GLY A 89 -23.66 2.24 -3.59
C GLY A 89 -22.65 3.35 -3.26
N PRO A 90 -22.45 3.67 -1.97
CA PRO A 90 -21.45 4.64 -1.54
C PRO A 90 -20.02 4.10 -1.73
N ALA A 91 -19.04 4.99 -1.55
CA ALA A 91 -17.67 4.59 -1.29
C ALA A 91 -17.46 4.41 0.21
N TYR A 92 -16.62 3.45 0.59
CA TYR A 92 -16.24 3.15 1.97
C TYR A 92 -14.75 3.42 2.12
N LEU A 93 -14.39 4.28 3.08
CA LEU A 93 -13.01 4.51 3.48
C LEU A 93 -12.79 3.79 4.82
N PHE A 94 -11.86 2.85 4.82
CA PHE A 94 -11.42 2.11 6.00
C PHE A 94 -10.09 2.72 6.45
N ILE A 95 -10.11 3.36 7.62
CA ILE A 95 -8.90 3.89 8.26
C ILE A 95 -8.20 2.74 8.99
N ASN A 96 -6.90 2.59 8.74
CA ASN A 96 -6.12 1.52 9.34
C ASN A 96 -5.57 1.95 10.71
N GLU A 97 -6.17 1.42 11.78
CA GLU A 97 -5.78 1.68 13.16
C GLU A 97 -5.20 0.41 13.82
N SER A 98 -4.59 -0.47 13.02
CA SER A 98 -3.97 -1.69 13.54
C SER A 98 -2.65 -1.41 14.28
N ASP A 99 -2.30 -2.27 15.23
CA ASP A 99 -1.00 -2.18 15.89
C ASP A 99 0.12 -2.43 14.87
N ARG A 100 1.03 -1.47 14.70
CA ARG A 100 2.16 -1.60 13.77
C ARG A 100 3.16 -2.64 14.26
N SER A 101 3.57 -3.53 13.36
CA SER A 101 4.66 -4.48 13.57
C SER A 101 6.05 -3.83 13.44
N GLY A 102 6.12 -2.63 12.85
CA GLY A 102 7.36 -1.88 12.61
C GLY A 102 7.18 -0.37 12.51
N SER A 103 8.24 0.33 12.10
CA SER A 103 8.18 1.73 11.68
C SER A 103 7.91 1.81 10.17
N PHE A 104 7.53 2.98 9.66
CA PHE A 104 7.35 3.17 8.21
C PHE A 104 8.45 4.02 7.57
N LEU A 105 8.68 3.84 6.28
CA LEU A 105 9.31 4.85 5.43
C LEU A 105 8.47 5.00 4.16
N ARG A 106 7.96 6.19 3.90
CA ARG A 106 7.19 6.49 2.69
C ARG A 106 8.03 7.33 1.73
N VAL A 107 8.07 6.95 0.46
CA VAL A 107 8.96 7.54 -0.55
C VAL A 107 8.17 8.05 -1.73
N ASN A 108 8.18 9.38 -1.91
CA ASN A 108 7.71 10.06 -3.11
C ASN A 108 8.86 10.26 -4.08
N LEU A 109 8.63 10.03 -5.37
CA LEU A 109 9.62 10.26 -6.41
C LEU A 109 9.22 11.41 -7.33
N ARG A 110 10.21 12.18 -7.78
CA ARG A 110 10.08 13.20 -8.82
C ARG A 110 11.12 12.99 -9.91
N GLY A 111 10.68 12.52 -11.08
CA GLY A 111 11.54 12.38 -12.25
C GLY A 111 11.87 13.74 -12.90
N LYS A 112 13.09 13.85 -13.44
CA LYS A 112 13.55 14.96 -14.29
C LYS A 112 13.76 14.52 -15.73
N GLN A 113 14.48 13.42 -15.92
CA GLN A 113 14.70 12.79 -17.22
C GLN A 113 13.70 11.66 -17.45
N SER A 114 13.42 10.89 -16.40
CA SER A 114 12.30 9.95 -16.34
C SER A 114 10.97 10.71 -16.26
N ASN A 115 9.85 9.98 -16.36
CA ASN A 115 8.52 10.59 -16.19
C ASN A 115 8.41 11.26 -14.80
N TYR A 116 7.65 12.36 -14.72
CA TYR A 116 7.60 13.22 -13.52
C TYR A 116 7.24 12.46 -12.24
N ASP A 117 6.34 11.49 -12.33
CA ASP A 117 5.87 10.70 -11.19
C ASP A 117 6.83 9.55 -10.81
N GLY A 118 7.93 9.35 -11.55
CA GLY A 118 8.85 8.25 -11.31
C GLY A 118 8.27 6.85 -11.58
N ILE A 119 7.21 6.73 -12.39
CA ILE A 119 6.58 5.44 -12.70
C ILE A 119 7.60 4.46 -13.26
N ASP A 120 7.54 3.21 -12.79
CA ASP A 120 8.47 2.11 -13.06
C ASP A 120 9.86 2.24 -12.40
N ALA A 121 10.13 3.34 -11.68
CA ALA A 121 11.34 3.43 -10.85
C ALA A 121 11.28 2.42 -9.70
N GLU A 122 12.42 1.79 -9.43
CA GLU A 122 12.59 0.79 -8.40
C GLU A 122 13.32 1.40 -7.20
N VAL A 123 12.71 1.30 -6.03
CA VAL A 123 13.24 1.78 -4.75
C VAL A 123 13.61 0.57 -3.91
N THR A 124 14.88 0.47 -3.54
CA THR A 124 15.39 -0.58 -2.64
C THR A 124 15.82 0.05 -1.32
N VAL A 125 15.25 -0.42 -0.22
CA VAL A 125 15.61 -0.04 1.15
C VAL A 125 16.37 -1.20 1.80
N THR A 126 17.46 -0.89 2.49
CA THR A 126 18.17 -1.82 3.39
C THR A 126 18.08 -1.28 4.81
N ALA A 127 17.61 -2.10 5.73
CA ALA A 127 17.22 -1.73 7.09
C ALA A 127 17.51 -2.89 8.05
N GLY A 128 18.72 -2.94 8.62
CA GLY A 128 19.21 -4.11 9.34
C GLY A 128 19.35 -5.32 8.41
N ASP A 129 18.72 -6.44 8.78
CA ASP A 129 18.72 -7.65 7.96
C ASP A 129 17.67 -7.59 6.83
N ALA A 130 16.75 -6.62 6.87
CA ALA A 130 15.71 -6.47 5.86
C ALA A 130 16.25 -5.76 4.60
N ARG A 131 15.96 -6.33 3.43
CA ARG A 131 16.21 -5.71 2.12
C ARG A 131 14.94 -5.77 1.28
N ILE A 132 14.29 -4.62 1.14
CA ILE A 132 12.96 -4.53 0.55
C ILE A 132 13.06 -3.74 -0.75
N THR A 133 12.57 -4.32 -1.84
CA THR A 133 12.51 -3.66 -3.14
C THR A 133 11.06 -3.48 -3.55
N ARG A 134 10.68 -2.23 -3.84
CA ARG A 134 9.35 -1.86 -4.32
C ARG A 134 9.49 -0.97 -5.55
N ARG A 135 8.40 -0.82 -6.30
CA ARG A 135 8.38 -0.08 -7.56
C ARG A 135 7.23 0.90 -7.55
N VAL A 136 7.46 2.11 -8.07
CA VAL A 136 6.36 3.06 -8.31
C VAL A 136 5.49 2.51 -9.42
N ARG A 137 4.22 2.26 -9.09
CA ARG A 137 3.23 1.72 -10.03
C ARG A 137 2.11 2.73 -10.20
N THR A 138 1.42 2.61 -11.32
CA THR A 138 0.10 3.21 -11.51
C THR A 138 -0.91 2.09 -11.73
N GLY A 139 -2.16 2.40 -11.40
CA GLY A 139 -3.24 1.44 -11.46
C GLY A 139 -3.32 0.60 -10.20
N GLY A 140 -4.49 0.04 -9.98
CA GLY A 140 -4.78 -0.84 -8.86
C GLY A 140 -5.90 -1.78 -9.24
N SER A 141 -6.85 -1.97 -8.32
CA SER A 141 -8.07 -2.75 -8.57
C SER A 141 -8.87 -2.23 -9.78
N PHE A 142 -10.01 -2.86 -10.06
CA PHE A 142 -10.87 -2.52 -11.18
C PHE A 142 -11.25 -1.03 -11.22
N MET A 143 -10.95 -0.35 -12.35
CA MET A 143 -11.22 1.08 -12.59
C MET A 143 -10.75 2.01 -11.45
N SER A 144 -9.67 1.64 -10.76
CA SER A 144 -9.16 2.32 -9.57
C SER A 144 -7.65 2.57 -9.70
N ASN A 145 -7.13 3.51 -8.90
CA ASN A 145 -5.71 3.79 -8.81
C ASN A 145 -5.34 4.07 -7.36
N SER A 146 -4.27 3.45 -6.89
CA SER A 146 -3.74 3.69 -5.55
C SER A 146 -2.77 4.88 -5.55
N GLU A 147 -2.45 5.34 -4.35
CA GLU A 147 -1.31 6.20 -4.09
C GLU A 147 -0.03 5.73 -4.82
N LYS A 148 0.77 6.69 -5.31
CA LYS A 148 2.05 6.42 -5.98
C LYS A 148 3.24 6.36 -5.03
N THR A 149 3.08 6.94 -3.83
CA THR A 149 4.09 6.90 -2.78
C THR A 149 4.38 5.45 -2.42
N VAL A 150 5.66 5.12 -2.33
CA VAL A 150 6.08 3.77 -2.01
C VAL A 150 6.31 3.68 -0.51
N THR A 151 5.41 3.01 0.19
CA THR A 151 5.55 2.72 1.62
C THR A 151 6.50 1.55 1.83
N PHE A 152 7.21 1.51 2.94
CA PHE A 152 8.03 0.39 3.41
C PHE A 152 7.76 0.21 4.89
N GLY A 153 7.40 -1.00 5.33
CA GLY A 153 7.56 -1.40 6.73
C GLY A 153 9.04 -1.67 6.99
N VAL A 154 9.59 -1.15 8.08
CA VAL A 154 11.00 -1.30 8.43
C VAL A 154 11.18 -1.60 9.92
N PRO A 155 12.07 -2.54 10.30
CA PRO A 155 12.23 -2.97 11.69
C PRO A 155 13.20 -2.08 12.50
N VAL A 156 13.59 -0.92 11.97
CA VAL A 156 14.62 -0.04 12.54
C VAL A 156 14.14 1.40 12.53
N ALA A 157 14.59 2.20 13.50
CA ALA A 157 14.30 3.63 13.58
C ALA A 157 15.08 4.48 12.55
N ARG A 158 16.10 3.91 11.92
CA ARG A 158 16.92 4.57 10.89
C ARG A 158 17.44 3.52 9.91
N ILE A 159 17.21 3.74 8.62
CA ILE A 159 17.61 2.79 7.58
C ILE A 159 19.09 2.95 7.22
N ASP A 160 19.72 1.85 6.76
CA ASP A 160 21.13 1.84 6.36
C ASP A 160 21.32 2.53 5.00
N SER A 161 20.48 2.18 4.03
CA SER A 161 20.54 2.77 2.69
C SER A 161 19.22 2.69 1.93
N LEU A 162 19.04 3.66 1.02
CA LEU A 162 17.98 3.68 0.02
C LEU A 162 18.61 3.89 -1.36
N VAL A 163 18.20 3.08 -2.33
CA VAL A 163 18.67 3.17 -3.72
C VAL A 163 17.46 3.31 -4.63
N VAL A 164 17.46 4.34 -5.48
CA VAL A 164 16.45 4.52 -6.54
C VAL A 164 17.11 4.21 -7.88
N ARG A 165 16.55 3.24 -8.62
CA ARG A 165 16.88 2.99 -10.03
C ARG A 165 15.76 3.56 -10.89
N TRP A 166 16.09 4.58 -11.67
CA TRP A 166 15.12 5.29 -12.51
C TRP A 166 15.00 4.64 -13.89
N PRO A 167 13.85 4.78 -14.58
CA PRO A 167 13.69 4.32 -15.96
C PRO A 167 14.70 4.91 -16.96
N SER A 168 15.22 6.10 -16.69
CA SER A 168 16.32 6.72 -17.46
C SER A 168 17.64 5.95 -17.41
N GLY A 169 17.80 5.03 -16.45
CA GLY A 169 19.06 4.38 -16.12
C GLY A 169 19.85 5.09 -15.00
N GLN A 170 19.42 6.28 -14.56
CA GLN A 170 20.01 6.96 -13.40
C GLN A 170 19.88 6.10 -12.14
N ILE A 171 20.91 6.13 -11.28
CA ILE A 171 20.90 5.44 -9.99
C ILE A 171 21.28 6.43 -8.90
N ASP A 172 20.32 6.74 -8.02
CA ASP A 172 20.53 7.60 -6.87
C ASP A 172 20.66 6.78 -5.59
N ARG A 173 21.50 7.23 -4.67
CA ARG A 173 21.81 6.53 -3.41
C ARG A 173 21.74 7.51 -2.26
N TYR A 174 21.06 7.07 -1.20
CA TYR A 174 20.83 7.81 0.02
C TYR A 174 21.16 6.90 1.22
N ALA A 175 21.51 7.49 2.35
CA ALA A 175 21.84 6.76 3.58
C ALA A 175 21.40 7.55 4.81
N GLY A 176 21.19 6.85 5.92
CA GLY A 176 20.88 7.47 7.20
C GLY A 176 19.58 8.26 7.22
N ILE A 177 18.53 7.75 6.57
CA ILE A 177 17.17 8.31 6.64
C ILE A 177 16.50 7.73 7.89
N ASP A 178 15.95 8.58 8.74
CA ASP A 178 15.16 8.10 9.88
C ASP A 178 13.86 7.46 9.38
N SER A 179 13.30 6.52 10.13
CA SER A 179 11.97 5.98 9.84
C SER A 179 10.89 6.92 10.38
N ASP A 180 9.63 6.52 10.26
CA ASP A 180 8.42 7.25 10.64
C ASP A 180 8.34 8.63 9.97
N GLN A 181 8.61 8.64 8.66
CA GLN A 181 8.47 9.82 7.83
C GLN A 181 8.20 9.51 6.36
N THR A 182 7.70 10.54 5.69
CA THR A 182 7.54 10.60 4.23
C THR A 182 8.60 11.51 3.63
N VAL A 183 9.41 10.98 2.71
CA VAL A 183 10.48 11.73 2.02
C VAL A 183 10.15 11.91 0.55
N THR A 184 10.60 13.02 -0.05
CA THR A 184 10.55 13.22 -1.50
C THR A 184 11.95 13.22 -2.09
N LEU A 185 12.18 12.35 -3.08
CA LEU A 185 13.45 12.20 -3.76
C LEU A 185 13.32 12.64 -5.22
N THR A 186 14.26 13.46 -5.67
CA THR A 186 14.26 13.99 -7.03
C THR A 186 15.39 13.38 -7.84
N GLU A 187 15.10 12.91 -9.05
CA GLU A 187 16.06 12.25 -9.93
C GLU A 187 17.32 13.09 -10.14
N GLY A 188 18.48 12.47 -9.87
CA GLY A 188 19.80 13.08 -10.00
C GLY A 188 20.14 14.11 -8.92
N ASP A 189 19.27 14.33 -7.93
CA ASP A 189 19.53 15.19 -6.79
C ASP A 189 19.76 14.38 -5.52
N THR A 190 21.02 14.02 -5.28
CA THR A 190 21.44 13.24 -4.10
C THR A 190 21.82 14.13 -2.91
N SER A 191 21.65 15.44 -3.03
CA SER A 191 22.08 16.42 -2.03
C SER A 191 20.97 16.86 -1.08
N ALA A 192 19.71 16.60 -1.42
CA ALA A 192 18.54 17.00 -0.66
C ALA A 192 17.59 15.81 -0.45
N ILE A 193 17.33 15.48 0.81
CA ILE A 193 16.13 14.73 1.20
C ILE A 193 15.13 15.79 1.66
N ASP A 194 14.14 16.10 0.83
CA ASP A 194 13.06 16.99 1.23
C ASP A 194 12.13 16.22 2.16
N ASN A 195 12.29 16.47 3.47
CA ASN A 195 11.39 15.94 4.50
C ASN A 195 10.02 16.62 4.34
N ALA A 196 8.97 15.87 4.03
CA ALA A 196 7.62 16.40 4.14
C ALA A 196 7.34 16.60 5.64
N THR A 197 7.26 17.87 6.05
CA THR A 197 7.05 18.27 7.45
C THR A 197 5.84 17.56 8.05
N ARG A 198 6.01 16.95 9.23
CA ARG A 198 4.92 16.40 10.06
C ARG A 198 3.78 17.43 10.20
N SER A 199 2.62 17.17 9.61
CA SER A 199 1.38 17.80 10.08
C SER A 199 0.96 17.09 11.37
N ARG A 200 0.85 17.87 12.43
CA ARG A 200 0.34 17.43 13.74
C ARG A 200 -1.16 17.20 13.69
#